data_AF-A0A2H5VPL8-F1
#
_entry.id   AF-A0A2H5VPL8-F1
#
_cell.length_a   1.000
_cell.length_b   1.000
_cell.length_c   1.000
_cell.angle_alpha   90.00
_cell.angle_beta   90.00
_cell.angle_gamma   90.00
#
_symmetry.space_group_name_H-M   'P 1'
#
loop_
_entity.id
_entity.type
_entity.pdbx_description
1 polymer ?
#
loop_
_entity_poly.entity_id
_entity_poly.type
_entity_poly.pdbx_seq_one_letter_code
_entity_poly.pdbx_strand_id
1 'polypeptide(L)'
;MKERRVLLLQGTSAEGAPHLRALVRRWLPAVIWTGVVLGFSSDALAAAQTSRVLLPLLRLVFPAADPETLDALHLGLRKLAHAVEYAILAALYARAMSGQFRLAGSVKGALLGQGGRILLGVALVAAVDEYRQSLSPVRTGSIRDWGIDLLGASLALMLLWLARARSRGASDDMEKQTGSW
;
A
#
# COMPACT_ATOMS: atom_id res chain seq x y z
N MET A 1 53.93 10.61 -6.02
CA MET A 1 52.69 11.18 -5.43
C MET A 1 51.53 11.39 -6.43
N LYS A 2 51.60 10.86 -7.67
CA LYS A 2 50.52 10.98 -8.69
C LYS A 2 49.64 9.73 -8.83
N GLU A 3 50.10 8.56 -8.39
CA GLU A 3 49.37 7.30 -8.60
C GLU A 3 48.22 7.03 -7.60
N ARG A 4 48.25 7.64 -6.40
CA ARG A 4 47.15 7.49 -5.43
C ARG A 4 45.86 8.24 -5.80
N ARG A 5 45.89 9.14 -6.79
CA ARG A 5 44.68 9.89 -7.23
C ARG A 5 43.86 9.15 -8.29
N VAL A 6 44.45 8.21 -9.03
CA VAL A 6 43.74 7.51 -10.12
C VAL A 6 42.84 6.40 -9.57
N LEU A 7 43.23 5.75 -8.47
CA LEU A 7 42.44 4.68 -7.83
C LEU A 7 41.17 5.18 -7.11
N LEU A 8 41.10 6.46 -6.72
CA LEU A 8 39.92 7.03 -6.05
C LEU A 8 38.79 7.42 -7.00
N LEU A 9 39.03 7.46 -8.31
CA LEU A 9 38.02 7.83 -9.31
C LEU A 9 37.43 6.64 -10.07
N GLN A 10 37.96 5.43 -9.89
CA GLN A 10 37.46 4.21 -10.55
C GLN A 10 36.52 3.37 -9.65
N GLY A 11 36.42 3.67 -8.35
CA GLY A 11 35.68 2.84 -7.39
C GLY A 11 34.19 3.16 -7.22
N THR A 12 33.64 4.22 -7.82
CA THR A 12 32.27 4.68 -7.49
C THR A 12 31.22 4.45 -8.59
N SER A 13 31.63 4.31 -9.86
CA SER A 13 30.66 4.29 -10.98
C SER A 13 30.08 2.92 -11.28
N ALA A 14 30.82 1.83 -11.03
CA ALA A 14 30.39 0.47 -11.38
C ALA A 14 29.60 -0.23 -10.25
N GLU A 15 29.93 0.02 -8.99
CA GLU A 15 29.25 -0.62 -7.84
C GLU A 15 27.90 0.02 -7.49
N GLY A 16 27.70 1.32 -7.76
CA GLY A 16 26.43 2.00 -7.45
C GLY A 16 25.27 1.62 -8.37
N ALA A 17 25.54 1.28 -9.63
CA ALA A 17 24.54 0.94 -10.64
C ALA A 17 23.67 -0.28 -10.28
N PRO A 18 24.21 -1.42 -9.79
CA PRO A 18 23.38 -2.57 -9.36
C PRO A 18 22.52 -2.26 -8.12
N HIS A 19 23.03 -1.49 -7.16
CA HIS A 19 22.25 -1.09 -5.97
C HIS A 19 21.09 -0.16 -6.32
N LEU A 20 21.31 0.83 -7.20
CA LEU A 20 20.26 1.72 -7.68
C LEU A 20 19.19 0.96 -8.47
N ARG A 21 19.59 0.05 -9.38
CA ARG A 21 18.66 -0.80 -10.14
C ARG A 21 17.79 -1.66 -9.22
N ALA A 22 18.38 -2.26 -8.19
CA ALA A 22 17.65 -3.04 -7.20
C ALA A 22 16.66 -2.19 -6.39
N LEU A 23 17.07 -0.97 -6.00
CA LEU A 23 16.19 -0.02 -5.31
C LEU A 23 15.01 0.38 -6.20
N VAL A 24 15.26 0.80 -7.43
CA VAL A 24 14.21 1.19 -8.39
C VAL A 24 13.24 0.03 -8.61
N ARG A 25 13.73 -1.18 -8.89
CA ARG A 25 12.86 -2.35 -9.11
C ARG A 25 12.00 -2.69 -7.89
N ARG A 26 12.50 -2.45 -6.67
CA ARG A 26 11.74 -2.68 -5.44
C ARG A 26 10.63 -1.64 -5.26
N TRP A 27 10.89 -0.37 -5.54
CA TRP A 27 9.94 0.72 -5.30
C TRP A 27 9.01 1.03 -6.47
N LEU A 28 9.39 0.69 -7.70
CA LEU A 28 8.64 1.03 -8.91
C LEU A 28 7.17 0.61 -8.86
N PRO A 29 6.79 -0.61 -8.44
CA PRO A 29 5.38 -0.96 -8.32
C PRO A 29 4.61 -0.10 -7.31
N ALA A 30 5.25 0.31 -6.22
CA ALA A 30 4.63 1.17 -5.22
C ALA A 30 4.40 2.58 -5.78
N VAL A 31 5.38 3.12 -6.51
CA VAL A 31 5.26 4.43 -7.18
C VAL A 31 4.17 4.41 -8.25
N ILE A 32 4.12 3.35 -9.08
CA ILE A 32 3.06 3.17 -10.08
C ILE A 32 1.70 3.12 -9.38
N TRP A 33 1.60 2.35 -8.29
CA TRP A 33 0.35 2.21 -7.56
C TRP A 33 -0.09 3.51 -6.88
N THR A 34 0.84 4.33 -6.38
CA THR A 34 0.53 5.70 -5.94
C THR A 34 -0.11 6.49 -7.08
N GLY A 35 0.44 6.42 -8.30
CA GLY A 35 -0.18 7.03 -9.47
C GLY A 35 -1.60 6.52 -9.75
N VAL A 36 -1.84 5.21 -9.58
CA VAL A 36 -3.17 4.58 -9.73
C VAL A 36 -4.16 5.13 -8.70
N VAL A 37 -3.82 5.11 -7.41
CA VAL A 37 -4.63 5.68 -6.31
C VAL A 37 -5.01 7.12 -6.65
N LEU A 38 -3.98 7.91 -6.98
CA LEU A 38 -4.16 9.33 -7.27
C LEU A 38 -5.01 9.57 -8.54
N GLY A 39 -5.02 8.65 -9.49
CA GLY A 39 -5.88 8.69 -10.68
C GLY A 39 -7.31 8.27 -10.39
N PHE A 40 -7.53 7.23 -9.58
CA PHE A 40 -8.86 6.77 -9.16
C PHE A 40 -9.59 7.79 -8.28
N SER A 41 -8.85 8.58 -7.52
CA SER A 41 -9.38 9.71 -6.75
C SER A 41 -9.69 10.97 -7.57
N SER A 42 -9.43 10.97 -8.88
CA SER A 42 -9.70 12.14 -9.75
C SER A 42 -11.19 12.35 -10.03
N ASP A 43 -11.52 13.53 -10.59
CA ASP A 43 -12.88 13.90 -11.00
C ASP A 43 -13.47 12.94 -12.03
N ALA A 44 -12.64 12.31 -12.86
CA ALA A 44 -13.07 11.34 -13.87
C ALA A 44 -13.78 10.12 -13.26
N LEU A 45 -13.50 9.81 -11.99
CA LEU A 45 -14.08 8.69 -11.25
C LEU A 45 -14.87 9.18 -10.02
N ALA A 46 -15.36 10.42 -10.04
CA ALA A 46 -16.21 10.96 -8.98
C ALA A 46 -17.54 10.21 -8.84
N ALA A 47 -18.25 10.49 -7.74
CA ALA A 47 -19.52 9.83 -7.43
C ALA A 47 -20.50 9.92 -8.61
N ALA A 48 -20.63 11.11 -9.22
CA ALA A 48 -21.51 11.35 -10.36
C ALA A 48 -21.15 10.56 -11.64
N GLN A 49 -19.89 10.15 -11.81
CA GLN A 49 -19.44 9.34 -12.94
C GLN A 49 -19.64 7.86 -12.64
N THR A 50 -19.21 7.41 -11.46
CA THR A 50 -19.31 6.01 -11.06
C THR A 50 -20.74 5.55 -10.83
N SER A 51 -21.65 6.44 -10.38
CA SER A 51 -23.06 6.10 -10.15
C SER A 51 -23.77 5.69 -11.44
N ARG A 52 -23.36 6.25 -12.60
CA ARG A 52 -23.92 5.91 -13.92
C ARG A 52 -23.74 4.44 -14.28
N VAL A 53 -22.75 3.78 -13.70
CA VAL A 53 -22.47 2.36 -13.91
C VAL A 53 -22.93 1.55 -12.70
N LEU A 54 -22.56 1.98 -11.48
CA LEU A 54 -22.80 1.18 -10.27
C LEU A 54 -24.26 1.18 -9.83
N LEU A 55 -25.01 2.28 -9.94
CA LEU A 55 -26.42 2.29 -9.52
C LEU A 55 -27.30 1.36 -10.37
N PRO A 56 -27.20 1.33 -11.72
CA PRO A 56 -27.92 0.33 -12.52
C PRO A 56 -27.58 -1.10 -12.12
N LEU A 57 -26.30 -1.41 -11.88
CA LEU A 57 -25.88 -2.75 -11.45
C LEU A 57 -26.44 -3.10 -10.07
N LEU A 58 -26.38 -2.18 -9.11
CA LEU A 58 -26.96 -2.35 -7.79
C LEU A 58 -28.47 -2.54 -7.87
N ARG A 59 -29.16 -1.84 -8.77
CA ARG A 59 -30.60 -1.99 -8.99
C ARG A 59 -30.96 -3.37 -9.56
N LEU A 60 -30.11 -3.95 -10.41
CA LEU A 60 -30.27 -5.32 -10.90
C LEU A 60 -30.12 -6.35 -9.77
N VAL A 61 -29.15 -6.14 -8.87
CA VAL A 61 -28.89 -7.06 -7.75
C VAL A 61 -29.92 -6.89 -6.61
N PHE A 62 -30.35 -5.65 -6.36
CA PHE A 62 -31.28 -5.28 -5.29
C PHE A 62 -32.52 -4.55 -5.84
N PRO A 63 -33.42 -5.25 -6.56
CA PRO A 63 -34.57 -4.63 -7.22
C PRO A 63 -35.68 -4.15 -6.27
N ALA A 64 -35.61 -4.49 -4.98
CA ALA A 64 -36.53 -3.99 -3.96
C ALA A 64 -35.96 -2.82 -3.14
N ALA A 65 -34.67 -2.50 -3.28
CA ALA A 65 -34.04 -1.40 -2.54
C ALA A 65 -34.58 -0.05 -3.01
N ASP A 66 -34.88 0.84 -2.06
CA ASP A 66 -35.20 2.23 -2.34
C ASP A 66 -33.96 3.03 -2.81
N PRO A 67 -34.13 4.24 -3.36
CA PRO A 67 -33.02 5.04 -3.87
C PRO A 67 -31.95 5.37 -2.81
N GLU A 68 -32.35 5.65 -1.57
CA GLU A 68 -31.42 6.01 -0.49
C GLU A 68 -30.49 4.83 -0.15
N THR A 69 -31.05 3.62 -0.10
CA THR A 69 -30.30 2.39 0.11
C THR A 69 -29.30 2.14 -1.02
N LEU A 70 -29.68 2.38 -2.28
CA LEU A 70 -28.78 2.22 -3.43
C LEU A 70 -27.63 3.22 -3.40
N ASP A 71 -27.90 4.47 -3.03
CA ASP A 71 -26.88 5.51 -2.86
C ASP A 71 -25.94 5.17 -1.69
N ALA A 72 -26.46 4.65 -0.59
CA ALA A 72 -25.66 4.20 0.55
C ALA A 72 -24.75 3.02 0.17
N LEU A 73 -25.24 2.06 -0.61
CA LEU A 73 -24.45 0.95 -1.14
C LEU A 73 -23.37 1.45 -2.10
N HIS A 74 -23.71 2.37 -3.01
CA HIS A 74 -22.74 2.97 -3.93
C HIS A 74 -21.64 3.70 -3.18
N LEU A 75 -21.99 4.51 -2.17
CA LEU A 75 -21.02 5.18 -1.30
C LEU A 75 -20.16 4.17 -0.52
N GLY A 76 -20.76 3.10 -0.01
CA GLY A 76 -20.06 2.02 0.69
C GLY A 76 -19.04 1.32 -0.20
N LEU A 77 -19.41 0.99 -1.44
CA LEU A 77 -18.49 0.39 -2.42
C LEU A 77 -17.32 1.32 -2.74
N ARG A 78 -17.55 2.63 -2.85
CA ARG A 78 -16.48 3.61 -3.08
C ARG A 78 -15.50 3.66 -1.91
N LYS A 79 -16.01 3.70 -0.67
CA LYS A 79 -15.17 3.68 0.53
C LYS A 79 -14.37 2.38 0.66
N LEU A 80 -14.99 1.25 0.32
CA LEU A 80 -14.29 -0.03 0.31
C LEU A 80 -13.20 -0.08 -0.78
N ALA A 81 -13.47 0.47 -1.97
CA ALA A 81 -12.49 0.54 -3.04
C ALA A 81 -11.26 1.35 -2.61
N HIS A 82 -11.44 2.54 -2.03
CA HIS A 82 -10.34 3.34 -1.49
C HIS A 82 -9.57 2.57 -0.40
N ALA A 83 -10.26 1.97 0.58
CA ALA A 83 -9.60 1.18 1.62
C ALA A 83 -8.76 0.02 1.03
N VAL A 84 -9.23 -0.63 -0.05
CA VAL A 84 -8.49 -1.68 -0.78
C VAL A 84 -7.29 -1.11 -1.54
N GLU A 85 -7.43 0.05 -2.18
CA GLU A 85 -6.33 0.72 -2.88
C GLU A 85 -5.17 1.03 -1.93
N TYR A 86 -5.47 1.56 -0.74
CA TYR A 86 -4.46 1.85 0.28
C TYR A 86 -3.95 0.60 1.00
N ALA A 87 -4.76 -0.46 1.13
CA ALA A 87 -4.32 -1.78 1.55
C ALA A 87 -3.25 -2.36 0.61
N ILE A 88 -3.47 -2.27 -0.70
CA ILE A 88 -2.50 -2.69 -1.72
C ILE A 88 -1.24 -1.82 -1.65
N LEU A 89 -1.38 -0.50 -1.50
CA LEU A 89 -0.22 0.40 -1.35
C LEU A 89 0.64 0.01 -0.13
N ALA A 90 0.02 -0.26 1.02
CA ALA A 90 0.71 -0.72 2.22
C ALA A 90 1.46 -2.04 1.98
N ALA A 91 0.83 -2.98 1.28
CA ALA A 91 1.46 -4.25 0.91
C ALA A 91 2.66 -4.05 -0.03
N LEU A 92 2.56 -3.11 -0.98
CA LEU A 92 3.66 -2.76 -1.89
C LEU A 92 4.80 -2.05 -1.18
N TYR A 93 4.53 -1.21 -0.19
CA TYR A 93 5.55 -0.61 0.68
C TYR A 93 6.24 -1.69 1.53
N ALA A 94 5.47 -2.62 2.11
CA ALA A 94 6.03 -3.77 2.82
C ALA A 94 6.94 -4.62 1.90
N ARG A 95 6.51 -4.88 0.66
CA ARG A 95 7.33 -5.56 -0.35
C ARG A 95 8.57 -4.75 -0.73
N ALA A 96 8.45 -3.44 -0.93
CA ALA A 96 9.57 -2.58 -1.25
C ALA A 96 10.63 -2.58 -0.13
N MET A 97 10.21 -2.69 1.13
CA MET A 97 11.09 -2.81 2.30
C MET A 97 11.59 -4.25 2.56
N SER A 98 10.99 -5.27 1.93
CA SER A 98 11.46 -6.65 1.97
C SER A 98 12.86 -6.75 1.33
N GLY A 99 13.87 -7.09 2.14
CA GLY A 99 15.30 -6.95 1.83
C GLY A 99 16.09 -6.16 2.89
N GLN A 100 15.44 -5.25 3.62
CA GLN A 100 15.90 -4.69 4.92
C GLN A 100 15.11 -5.30 6.09
N PHE A 101 14.17 -6.18 5.76
CA PHE A 101 13.20 -6.81 6.64
C PHE A 101 13.85 -7.92 7.46
N ARG A 102 14.69 -7.53 8.41
CA ARG A 102 15.12 -8.41 9.47
C ARG A 102 13.97 -8.47 10.50
N LEU A 103 13.24 -9.58 10.53
CA LEU A 103 12.57 -10.02 11.76
C LEU A 103 13.63 -10.58 12.76
N ALA A 104 14.81 -9.96 12.82
CA ALA A 104 15.80 -10.22 13.85
C ALA A 104 15.39 -9.35 15.05
N GLY A 105 14.41 -9.81 15.81
CA GLY A 105 13.79 -9.09 16.92
C GLY A 105 12.34 -9.52 17.14
N SER A 106 11.78 -9.16 18.31
CA SER A 106 10.38 -9.44 18.64
C SER A 106 9.43 -8.90 17.56
N VAL A 107 8.38 -9.66 17.25
CA VAL A 107 7.27 -9.27 16.34
C VAL A 107 6.76 -7.85 16.66
N LYS A 108 6.72 -7.49 17.95
CA LYS A 108 6.33 -6.16 18.42
C LYS A 108 7.27 -5.04 17.95
N GLY A 109 8.58 -5.28 17.92
CA GLY A 109 9.57 -4.30 17.45
C GLY A 109 9.54 -4.10 15.94
N ALA A 110 9.29 -5.17 15.18
CA ALA A 110 9.10 -5.09 13.73
C ALA A 110 7.82 -4.33 13.36
N LEU A 111 6.72 -4.55 14.10
CA LEU A 111 5.45 -3.85 13.93
C LEU A 111 5.57 -2.35 14.22
N LEU A 112 6.13 -1.98 15.37
CA LEU A 112 6.25 -0.58 15.78
C LEU A 112 7.26 0.20 14.92
N GLY A 113 8.35 -0.44 14.49
CA GLY A 113 9.38 0.20 13.68
C GLY A 113 9.03 0.28 12.19
N GLN A 114 8.88 -0.87 11.53
CA GLN A 114 8.68 -0.92 10.08
C GLN A 114 7.23 -0.70 9.69
N GLY A 115 6.29 -1.30 10.44
CA GLY A 115 4.86 -1.05 10.26
C GLY A 115 4.54 0.45 10.40
N GLY A 116 5.11 1.11 11.42
CA GLY A 116 4.97 2.56 11.60
C GLY A 116 5.48 3.38 10.40
N ARG A 117 6.63 3.04 9.82
CA ARG A 117 7.16 3.74 8.63
C ARG A 117 6.29 3.54 7.40
N ILE A 118 5.76 2.32 7.21
CA ILE A 118 4.85 2.02 6.10
C ILE A 118 3.56 2.82 6.27
N LEU A 119 2.94 2.76 7.46
CA LEU A 119 1.72 3.51 7.75
C LEU A 119 1.92 5.02 7.61
N LEU A 120 3.05 5.57 8.05
CA LEU A 120 3.38 6.97 7.85
C LEU A 120 3.45 7.32 6.36
N GLY A 121 4.14 6.50 5.56
CA GLY A 121 4.23 6.72 4.12
C GLY A 121 2.86 6.65 3.42
N VAL A 122 2.01 5.71 3.82
CA VAL A 122 0.63 5.59 3.31
C VAL A 122 -0.21 6.78 3.76
N ALA A 123 -0.09 7.21 5.01
CA ALA A 123 -0.78 8.37 5.57
C ALA A 123 -0.45 9.65 4.82
N LEU A 124 0.80 9.82 4.40
CA LEU A 124 1.23 10.95 3.58
C LEU A 124 0.60 10.91 2.19
N VAL A 125 0.57 9.74 1.53
CA VAL A 125 -0.10 9.60 0.23
C VAL A 125 -1.59 9.89 0.35
N ALA A 126 -2.26 9.33 1.36
CA ALA A 126 -3.67 9.58 1.62
C ALA A 126 -3.96 11.06 1.92
N ALA A 127 -3.09 11.72 2.70
CA ALA A 127 -3.23 13.15 2.98
C ALA A 127 -3.06 14.00 1.71
N VAL A 128 -2.12 13.66 0.83
CA VAL A 128 -1.96 14.32 -0.48
C VAL A 128 -3.21 14.10 -1.32
N ASP A 129 -3.79 12.90 -1.30
CA ASP A 129 -5.00 12.62 -2.04
C ASP A 129 -6.20 13.44 -1.56
N GLU A 130 -6.48 13.43 -0.26
CA GLU A 130 -7.53 14.24 0.36
C GLU A 130 -7.32 15.75 0.16
N TYR A 131 -6.07 16.21 0.19
CA TYR A 131 -5.74 17.59 -0.14
C TYR A 131 -6.13 17.92 -1.58
N ARG A 132 -5.77 17.08 -2.56
CA ARG A 132 -6.17 17.30 -3.96
C ARG A 132 -7.67 17.23 -4.15
N GLN A 133 -8.35 16.32 -3.45
CA GLN A 133 -9.81 16.25 -3.46
C GLN A 133 -10.45 17.51 -2.88
N SER A 134 -9.84 18.15 -1.88
CA SER A 134 -10.34 19.43 -1.34
C SER A 134 -10.20 20.62 -2.29
N LEU A 135 -9.36 20.49 -3.32
CA LEU A 135 -9.19 21.48 -4.39
C LEU A 135 -10.11 21.23 -5.60
N SER A 136 -10.84 20.11 -5.62
CA SER A 136 -11.74 19.75 -6.72
C SER A 136 -13.12 20.39 -6.54
N PRO A 137 -13.77 20.81 -7.64
CA PRO A 137 -15.13 21.34 -7.59
C PRO A 137 -16.21 20.25 -7.39
N VAL A 138 -15.85 18.96 -7.56
CA VAL A 138 -16.81 17.84 -7.54
C VAL A 138 -16.44 16.75 -6.53
N ARG A 139 -15.37 16.96 -5.75
CA ARG A 139 -14.95 16.10 -4.64
C ARG A 139 -14.86 16.91 -3.36
N THR A 140 -14.80 16.20 -2.25
CA THR A 140 -14.64 16.78 -0.91
C THR A 140 -13.52 16.06 -0.20
N GLY A 141 -12.51 16.79 0.25
CA GLY A 141 -11.51 16.25 1.17
C GLY A 141 -12.12 15.99 2.55
N SER A 142 -11.69 14.93 3.22
CA SER A 142 -12.32 14.38 4.41
C SER A 142 -11.33 13.61 5.29
N ILE A 143 -11.14 14.10 6.52
CA ILE A 143 -10.31 13.42 7.54
C ILE A 143 -10.87 12.03 7.87
N ARG A 144 -12.18 11.85 7.76
CA ARG A 144 -12.81 10.55 7.98
C ARG A 144 -12.39 9.54 6.92
N ASP A 145 -12.36 9.96 5.65
CA ASP A 145 -12.00 9.08 4.54
C ASP A 145 -10.50 8.74 4.59
N TRP A 146 -9.65 9.72 4.94
CA TRP A 146 -8.25 9.47 5.33
C TRP A 146 -8.11 8.39 6.42
N GLY A 147 -8.95 8.45 7.46
CA GLY A 147 -8.96 7.44 8.53
C GLY A 147 -9.35 6.06 8.04
N ILE A 148 -10.36 5.95 7.17
CA ILE A 148 -10.80 4.68 6.57
C ILE A 148 -9.69 4.05 5.73
N ASP A 149 -8.97 4.86 4.95
CA ASP A 149 -7.85 4.41 4.13
C ASP A 149 -6.72 3.85 4.98
N LEU A 150 -6.42 4.49 6.12
CA LEU A 150 -5.45 4.01 7.08
C LEU A 150 -5.89 2.72 7.80
N LEU A 151 -7.18 2.53 8.02
CA LEU A 151 -7.70 1.26 8.54
C LEU A 151 -7.50 0.12 7.53
N GLY A 152 -7.76 0.37 6.24
CA GLY A 152 -7.48 -0.59 5.16
C GLY A 152 -5.99 -0.96 5.09
N ALA A 153 -5.12 0.04 5.13
CA ALA A 153 -3.66 -0.16 5.19
C ALA A 153 -3.21 -0.97 6.41
N SER A 154 -3.76 -0.66 7.59
CA SER A 154 -3.44 -1.34 8.85
C SER A 154 -3.87 -2.81 8.81
N LEU A 155 -5.07 -3.09 8.28
CA LEU A 155 -5.58 -4.44 8.10
C LEU A 155 -4.69 -5.25 7.16
N ALA A 156 -4.28 -4.66 6.03
CA ALA A 156 -3.38 -5.32 5.08
C ALA A 156 -2.05 -5.71 5.71
N LEU A 157 -1.44 -4.80 6.48
CA LEU A 157 -0.23 -5.10 7.22
C LEU A 157 -0.46 -6.24 8.20
N MET A 158 -1.49 -6.18 9.05
CA MET A 158 -1.83 -7.23 10.00
C MET A 158 -1.91 -8.61 9.33
N LEU A 159 -2.64 -8.71 8.21
CA LEU A 159 -2.77 -9.97 7.46
C LEU A 159 -1.44 -10.46 6.89
N LEU A 160 -0.62 -9.56 6.35
CA LEU A 160 0.72 -9.88 5.84
C LEU A 160 1.65 -10.40 6.94
N TRP A 161 1.52 -9.89 8.16
CA TRP A 161 2.30 -10.36 9.31
C TRP A 161 1.84 -11.73 9.77
N LEU A 162 0.52 -11.95 9.88
CA LEU A 162 -0.05 -13.25 10.24
C LEU A 162 0.37 -14.34 9.23
N ALA A 163 0.33 -14.04 7.93
CA ALA A 163 0.78 -14.95 6.89
C ALA A 163 2.26 -15.32 7.06
N ARG A 164 3.14 -14.34 7.30
CA ARG A 164 4.57 -14.58 7.49
C ARG A 164 4.90 -15.35 8.77
N ALA A 165 4.17 -15.10 9.86
CA ALA A 165 4.35 -15.83 11.10
C ALA A 165 4.04 -17.33 10.93
N ARG A 166 2.96 -17.65 10.19
CA ARG A 166 2.60 -19.04 9.88
C ARG A 166 3.66 -19.75 9.03
N SER A 167 4.19 -19.08 8.01
CA SER A 167 5.23 -19.68 7.14
C SER A 167 6.52 -20.02 7.90
N ARG A 168 6.85 -19.26 8.95
CA ARG A 168 8.03 -19.51 9.80
C ARG A 168 7.83 -20.67 10.78
N GLY A 169 6.67 -20.74 11.42
CA GLY A 169 6.34 -21.90 12.27
C GLY A 169 6.45 -23.20 11.48
N ALA A 170 5.93 -23.22 10.25
CA ALA A 170 6.02 -24.39 9.36
C ALA A 170 7.46 -24.75 8.95
N SER A 171 8.36 -23.76 8.76
CA SER A 171 9.76 -24.05 8.44
C SER A 171 10.53 -24.59 9.65
N ASP A 172 10.32 -24.01 10.83
CA ASP A 172 11.01 -24.42 12.07
C ASP A 172 10.60 -25.84 12.49
N ASP A 173 9.34 -26.22 12.30
CA ASP A 173 8.83 -27.58 12.57
C ASP A 173 9.42 -28.62 11.62
N MET A 174 9.63 -28.26 10.34
CA MET A 174 10.29 -29.12 9.35
C MET A 174 11.76 -29.32 9.68
N GLU A 175 12.49 -28.25 10.04
CA GLU A 175 13.91 -28.31 10.39
C GLU A 175 14.15 -29.25 11.59
N LYS A 176 13.32 -29.14 12.65
CA LYS A 176 13.36 -30.04 13.81
C LYS A 176 13.15 -31.51 13.46
N GLN A 177 12.27 -31.81 12.50
CA GLN A 177 12.03 -33.19 12.05
C GLN A 177 13.21 -33.74 11.24
N THR A 178 13.88 -32.89 10.44
CA THR A 178 15.01 -33.32 9.60
C THR A 178 16.36 -33.41 10.34
N GLY A 179 16.55 -32.67 11.42
CA GLY A 179 17.80 -32.61 12.19
C GLY A 179 17.91 -33.63 13.35
N SER A 180 16.99 -34.58 13.46
CA SER A 180 16.86 -35.53 14.59
C SER A 180 17.60 -36.88 14.37
N TRP A 181 18.67 -36.93 13.58
CA TRP A 181 19.44 -38.16 13.32
C TRP A 181 20.83 -38.12 13.93
#